data_AF-A0A3D1CGK2-F1
#
_entry.id   AF-A0A3D1CGK2-F1
#
_cell.length_a   1.000
_cell.length_b   1.000
_cell.length_c   1.000
_cell.angle_alpha   90.00
_cell.angle_beta   90.00
_cell.angle_gamma   90.00
#
_symmetry.space_group_name_H-M   'P 1'
#
loop_
_entity.id
_entity.type
_entity.pdbx_description
1 polymer ?
#
loop_
_entity_poly.entity_id
_entity_poly.type
_entity_poly.pdbx_seq_one_letter_code
_entity_poly.pdbx_strand_id
1 'polypeptide(L)' 'MQSKEHELKKQSYPGFGSWLQCEDCGCTFHSKNWWLAGYKSKEEPPCNLGDLDNWKKSAVEIDMGEL' A
#
# COMPACT_ATOMS: atom_id res chain seq x y z
N MET A 1 -15.78 -14.81 2.74
CA MET A 1 -14.50 -14.31 3.28
C MET A 1 -14.64 -12.81 3.33
N GLN A 2 -14.78 -12.21 4.52
CA GLN A 2 -14.82 -10.76 4.63
C GLN A 2 -13.36 -10.28 4.52
N SER A 3 -13.01 -9.72 3.38
CA SER A 3 -11.80 -8.88 3.25
C SER A 3 -11.98 -7.74 4.24
N LYS A 4 -11.09 -7.63 5.24
CA LYS A 4 -11.06 -6.47 6.13
C LYS A 4 -10.76 -5.27 5.23
N GLU A 5 -11.74 -4.39 5.06
CA GLU A 5 -11.58 -3.19 4.23
C GLU A 5 -10.45 -2.32 4.80
N HIS A 6 -9.68 -1.69 3.91
CA HIS A 6 -8.65 -0.76 4.34
C HIS A 6 -9.29 0.51 4.87
N GLU A 7 -9.04 0.82 6.15
CA GLU A 7 -9.39 2.11 6.73
C GLU A 7 -8.42 3.20 6.23
N LEU A 8 -8.56 3.57 4.95
CA LEU A 8 -7.73 4.57 4.28
C LEU A 8 -8.00 5.96 4.84
N LYS A 9 -7.00 6.54 5.52
CA LYS A 9 -6.98 7.94 5.91
C LYS A 9 -6.11 8.77 4.99
N LYS A 10 -6.56 9.98 4.69
CA LYS A 10 -5.75 10.94 3.93
C LYS A 10 -4.62 11.46 4.81
N GLN A 11 -3.39 11.13 4.42
CA GLN A 11 -2.16 11.68 4.97
C GLN A 11 -1.65 12.79 4.05
N SER A 12 -0.98 13.78 4.64
CA SER A 12 -0.35 14.85 3.89
C SER A 12 0.88 15.33 4.64
N TYR A 13 1.98 15.53 3.93
CA TYR A 13 3.22 16.03 4.51
C TYR A 13 3.76 17.22 3.70
N PRO A 14 4.19 18.32 4.36
CA PRO A 14 4.70 19.51 3.67
C PRO A 14 5.86 19.15 2.73
N GLY A 15 5.74 19.49 1.44
CA GLY A 15 6.75 19.19 0.42
C GLY A 15 6.65 17.82 -0.25
N PHE A 16 5.82 16.89 0.26
CA PHE A 16 5.68 15.53 -0.26
C PHE A 16 4.26 15.20 -0.77
N GLY A 17 3.32 16.13 -0.65
CA GLY A 17 1.96 16.00 -1.18
C GLY A 17 1.00 15.31 -0.23
N SER A 18 -0.01 14.62 -0.78
CA SER A 18 -1.03 13.89 -0.01
C SER A 18 -1.27 12.50 -0.60
N TRP A 19 -1.41 11.50 0.26
CA TRP A 19 -1.70 10.11 -0.11
C TRP A 19 -2.75 9.52 0.83
N LEU A 20 -3.37 8.42 0.41
CA LEU A 20 -4.27 7.66 1.29
C LEU A 20 -3.47 6.55 1.94
N GLN A 21 -3.50 6.42 3.26
CA GLN A 21 -2.80 5.38 4.00
C GLN A 21 -3.76 4.67 4.96
N CYS A 22 -3.75 3.33 4.96
CA CYS A 22 -4.48 2.53 5.92
C CYS A 22 -3.79 2.60 7.29
N GLU A 23 -4.54 2.90 8.34
CA GLU A 23 -4.00 2.95 9.71
C GLU A 23 -3.70 1.58 10.30
N ASP A 24 -4.36 0.52 9.82
CA ASP A 24 -4.22 -0.83 10.37
C ASP A 24 -3.02 -1.57 9.78
N CYS A 25 -2.89 -1.58 8.45
CA CYS A 25 -1.85 -2.32 7.74
C CYS A 25 -0.73 -1.45 7.18
N GLY A 26 -0.88 -0.12 7.20
CA GLY A 26 0.09 0.82 6.66
C GLY A 26 0.13 0.91 5.13
N CYS A 27 -0.74 0.19 4.41
CA CYS A 27 -0.80 0.25 2.95
C CYS A 27 -1.14 1.68 2.51
N THR A 28 -0.60 2.09 1.38
CA THR A 28 -0.78 3.43 0.83
C THR A 28 -1.37 3.33 -0.56
N PHE A 29 -2.48 4.01 -0.81
CA PHE A 29 -3.03 4.16 -2.15
C PHE A 29 -2.67 5.53 -2.72
N HIS A 30 -1.84 5.52 -3.76
CA HIS A 30 -1.37 6.74 -4.43
C HIS A 30 -1.23 6.51 -5.93
N SER A 31 -1.70 7.48 -6.72
CA SER A 31 -1.64 7.45 -8.20
C SER A 31 -2.19 6.14 -8.82
N LYS A 32 -3.33 5.64 -8.30
CA LYS A 32 -3.98 4.39 -8.71
C LYS A 32 -3.15 3.11 -8.49
N ASN A 33 -2.13 3.18 -7.65
CA ASN A 33 -1.35 2.02 -7.23
C ASN A 33 -1.42 1.89 -5.70
N TRP A 34 -1.40 0.65 -5.24
CA TRP A 34 -1.25 0.27 -3.86
C TRP A 34 0.21 0.06 -3.53
N TRP A 35 0.67 0.65 -2.45
CA TRP A 35 2.05 0.64 -1.97
C TRP A 35 2.07 0.02 -0.58
N LEU A 36 2.88 -1.00 -0.37
CA LEU A 36 2.99 -1.65 0.94
C LEU A 36 4.36 -2.30 1.09
N ALA A 37 5.06 -2.00 2.19
CA ALA A 37 6.35 -2.61 2.54
C ALA A 37 7.41 -2.57 1.42
N GLY A 38 7.47 -1.49 0.63
CA GLY A 38 8.42 -1.35 -0.48
C GLY A 38 7.98 -1.98 -1.81
N TYR A 39 6.76 -2.52 -1.89
CA TYR A 39 6.18 -3.03 -3.12
C TYR A 39 5.07 -2.12 -3.63
N LYS A 40 4.87 -2.06 -4.96
CA LYS A 40 3.69 -1.48 -5.60
C LYS A 40 2.90 -2.52 -6.38
N SER A 41 1.57 -2.46 -6.32
CA SER A 41 0.69 -3.24 -7.21
C SER A 41 -0.52 -2.42 -7.64
N LYS A 42 -1.15 -2.85 -8.74
CA LYS A 42 -2.49 -2.36 -9.10
C LYS A 42 -3.58 -3.05 -8.30
N GLU A 43 -3.30 -4.24 -7.78
CA GLU A 43 -4.21 -5.02 -6.96
C GLU A 43 -4.19 -4.55 -5.51
N GLU A 44 -5.35 -4.55 -4.87
CA GLU A 44 -5.48 -4.18 -3.47
C GLU A 44 -4.77 -5.22 -2.58
N PRO A 45 -3.87 -4.81 -1.67
CA PRO A 45 -3.23 -5.72 -0.74
C PRO A 45 -4.24 -6.21 0.30
N PRO A 46 -3.99 -7.34 0.96
CA PRO A 46 -4.76 -7.71 2.13
C PRO A 46 -4.45 -6.73 3.28
N CYS A 47 -5.48 -6.27 3.98
CA CYS A 47 -5.31 -5.50 5.22
C CYS A 47 -4.70 -6.39 6.33
N ASN A 48 -4.94 -7.70 6.28
CA ASN A 48 -4.24 -8.65 7.14
C ASN A 48 -2.90 -9.05 6.51
N LEU A 49 -1.79 -8.77 7.21
CA LEU A 49 -0.43 -9.10 6.74
C LEU A 49 -0.20 -10.61 6.52
N GLY A 50 -1.08 -11.49 7.02
CA GLY A 50 -0.98 -12.93 6.83
C GLY A 50 -1.06 -13.41 5.38
N ASP A 51 -1.67 -12.64 4.47
CA ASP A 51 -1.71 -12.96 3.03
C ASP A 51 -0.79 -12.05 2.18
N LEU A 52 0.05 -11.25 2.84
CA LEU A 52 0.92 -10.29 2.16
C LEU A 52 1.88 -10.97 1.17
N ASP A 53 2.40 -12.15 1.51
CA ASP A 53 3.31 -12.91 0.64
C ASP A 53 2.65 -13.35 -0.67
N ASN A 54 1.33 -13.60 -0.67
CA ASN A 54 0.61 -13.90 -1.90
C ASN A 54 0.43 -12.65 -2.75
N TRP A 55 0.05 -11.53 -2.13
CA TRP A 55 -0.05 -10.25 -2.83
C TRP A 55 1.28 -9.80 -3.43
N LYS A 56 2.40 -9.99 -2.71
CA LYS A 56 3.75 -9.67 -3.19
C LYS A 56 4.12 -10.38 -4.50
N LYS A 57 3.56 -11.56 -4.78
CA LYS A 57 3.79 -12.28 -6.05
C LYS A 57 3.23 -11.53 -7.27
N SER A 58 2.18 -10.75 -7.08
CA SER A 58 1.61 -9.87 -8.10
C SER A 58 2.13 -8.44 -8.05
N ALA A 59 2.93 -8.11 -7.02
CA ALA A 59 3.45 -6.77 -6.82
C ALA A 59 4.86 -6.62 -7.43
N VAL A 60 5.22 -5.38 -7.71
CA VAL A 60 6.55 -4.98 -8.19
C VAL A 60 7.30 -4.38 -7.01
N GLU A 61 8.46 -4.95 -6.68
CA GLU A 61 9.37 -4.38 -5.70
C GLU A 61 9.90 -3.03 -6.20
N ILE A 62 9.87 -2.01 -5.34
CA ILE A 62 10.44 -0.70 -5.63
C ILE A 62 11.86 -0.73 -5.09
N ASP A 63 12.83 -0.70 -6.00
CA ASP A 63 14.20 -0.42 -5.61
C ASP A 63 14.29 1.06 -5.18
N MET A 64 14.61 1.30 -3.90
CA MET A 64 14.82 2.64 -3.33
C MET A 64 16.14 3.29 -3.80
N GLY A 65 16.82 2.73 -4.81
CA GLY A 65 18.12 3.19 -5.31
C GLY A 65 18.08 4.29 -6.38
N GLU A 66 16.91 4.67 -6.90
CA GLU A 66 16.78 5.79 -7.86
C GLU A 66 15.89 6.91 -7.31
N LEU A 67 16.33 7.56 -6.22
CA LEU A 67 15.75 8.80 -5.71
C LEU A 67 16.74 9.97 -5.84
#